data_AF-A0A9Q3KAH6-F1
#
_entry.id   AF-A0A9Q3KAH6-F1
#
_cell.length_a   1.000
_cell.length_b   1.000
_cell.length_c   1.000
_cell.angle_alpha   90.00
_cell.angle_beta   90.00
_cell.angle_gamma   90.00
#
_symmetry.space_group_name_H-M   'P 1'
#
loop_
_entity.id
_entity.type
_entity.pdbx_description
1 polymer ?
#
loop_
_entity_poly.entity_id
_entity_poly.type
_entity_poly.pdbx_seq_one_letter_code
_entity_poly.pdbx_strand_id
1 'polypeptide(L)' 'MQDFKLPFKLYIDASGDGLGAALNQVQIVDYKPVEGPMWFISWKIKPTESRYGE' A
#
# COMPACT_ATOMS: atom_id res chain seq x y z
N MET A 1 -4.84 3.32 -15.24
CA MET A 1 -4.35 1.97 -15.61
C MET A 1 -2.92 1.84 -15.12
N GLN A 2 -2.50 0.66 -14.67
CA GLN A 2 -1.17 0.45 -14.06
C GLN A 2 -0.08 0.52 -15.12
N ASP A 3 1.00 1.25 -14.86
CA ASP A 3 2.15 1.35 -15.76
C ASP A 3 3.38 0.68 -15.14
N PHE A 4 3.73 -0.51 -15.62
CA PHE A 4 4.87 -1.26 -15.09
C PHE A 4 6.24 -0.64 -15.37
N LYS A 5 6.30 0.46 -16.15
CA LYS A 5 7.53 1.23 -16.37
C LYS A 5 7.75 2.31 -15.31
N LEU A 6 6.70 2.66 -14.56
CA LEU A 6 6.77 3.66 -13.49
C LEU A 6 6.97 2.97 -12.13
N PRO A 7 7.71 3.61 -11.21
CA PRO A 7 7.92 3.03 -9.88
C PRO A 7 6.59 2.94 -9.12
N PHE A 8 6.44 1.86 -8.37
CA PHE A 8 5.36 1.69 -7.41
C PHE A 8 5.82 2.15 -6.03
N LYS A 9 4.92 2.75 -5.25
CA LYS A 9 5.15 3.11 -3.85
C LYS A 9 4.15 2.36 -2.97
N LEU A 10 4.64 1.54 -2.05
CA LEU A 10 3.80 0.82 -1.11
C LEU A 10 3.85 1.52 0.25
N TYR A 11 2.73 2.12 0.64
CA TYR A 11 2.53 2.68 1.98
C TYR A 11 1.92 1.61 2.87
N ILE A 12 2.51 1.35 4.04
CA ILE A 12 2.10 0.28 4.95
C ILE A 12 1.83 0.91 6.32
N ASP A 13 0.77 0.47 6.97
CA ASP A 13 0.44 0.80 8.36
C ASP A 13 -0.01 -0.47 9.08
N ALA A 14 0.39 -0.63 10.34
CA ALA A 14 0.02 -1.78 11.15
C ALA A 14 -0.41 -1.29 12.54
N SER A 15 -1.56 -1.78 13.01
CA SER A 15 -2.05 -1.50 14.36
C SER A 15 -2.90 -2.65 14.90
N GLY A 16 -2.70 -2.97 16.19
CA GLY A 16 -3.33 -4.14 16.83
C GLY A 16 -3.03 -5.43 16.05
N ASP A 17 -4.07 -6.15 15.65
CA ASP A 17 -3.97 -7.38 14.85
C ASP A 17 -4.11 -7.14 13.33
N GLY A 18 -4.07 -5.88 12.88
CA GLY A 18 -4.33 -5.48 11.51
C GLY A 18 -3.10 -4.94 10.79
N LEU A 19 -2.92 -5.36 9.54
CA LEU A 19 -1.97 -4.78 8.59
C LEU A 19 -2.74 -4.21 7.41
N GLY A 20 -2.54 -2.92 7.14
CA GLY A 20 -3.08 -2.22 5.98
C GLY A 20 -1.96 -1.72 5.07
N ALA A 21 -2.22 -1.68 3.77
CA ALA A 21 -1.32 -1.04 2.82
C ALA A 21 -2.06 -0.42 1.64
N ALA A 22 -1.49 0.66 1.11
CA ALA A 22 -1.91 1.31 -0.12
C ALA A 22 -0.77 1.26 -1.13
N LEU A 23 -1.01 0.62 -2.27
CA LEU A 23 -0.08 0.63 -3.40
C LEU A 23 -0.40 1.84 -4.27
N ASN A 24 0.50 2.80 -4.32
CA ASN A 24 0.39 4.02 -5.09
C ASN A 24 1.27 3.97 -6.35
N GLN A 25 0.84 4.71 -7.36
CA GLN A 25 1.63 5.00 -8.55
C GLN A 25 1.27 6.39 -9.08
N VAL A 26 2.19 7.01 -9.82
CA VAL A 26 1.90 8.25 -10.55
C VAL A 26 0.93 7.95 -11.70
N GLN A 27 -0.18 8.66 -11.74
CA GLN A 27 -1.23 8.58 -12.74
C GLN A 27 -1.38 9.94 -13.42
N ILE A 28 -1.81 9.96 -14.68
CA ILE A 28 -2.20 11.20 -15.34
C ILE A 28 -3.69 11.41 -15.12
N VAL A 29 -4.05 12.40 -14.32
CA VAL A 29 -5.44 12.82 -14.06
C VAL A 29 -5.53 14.29 -14.49
N ASP A 30 -6.51 14.63 -15.34
CA ASP A 30 -6.68 16.00 -15.86
C ASP A 30 -5.39 16.61 -16.44
N TYR A 31 -4.64 15.82 -17.23
CA TYR A 31 -3.35 16.19 -17.83
C TYR A 31 -2.23 16.53 -16.82
N LYS A 32 -2.41 16.18 -15.55
CA LYS A 32 -1.42 16.40 -14.48
C LYS A 32 -0.95 15.08 -13.90
N PRO A 33 0.36 14.92 -13.60
CA PRO A 33 0.85 13.78 -12.85
C PRO A 33 0.41 13.90 -11.39
N VAL A 34 -0.39 12.95 -10.94
CA VAL A 34 -0.88 12.86 -9.56
C VAL A 34 -0.51 11.48 -9.03
N GLU A 35 0.13 11.45 -7.87
CA GLU A 35 0.31 10.19 -7.15
C GLU A 35 -1.01 9.80 -6.49
N GLY A 36 -1.48 8.59 -6.77
CA GLY A 36 -2.74 8.11 -6.21
C GLY A 36 -2.71 6.62 -5.91
N PRO A 37 -3.59 6.16 -5.01
CA PRO A 37 -3.76 4.76 -4.71
C PRO A 37 -4.27 4.02 -5.94
N MET A 38 -3.62 2.91 -6.23
CA MET A 38 -4.01 1.94 -7.22
C MET A 38 -4.81 0.84 -6.53
N TRP A 39 -4.26 0.28 -5.45
CA TRP A 39 -4.78 -0.92 -4.78
C TRP A 39 -4.71 -0.73 -3.26
N PHE A 40 -5.72 -1.23 -2.56
CA PHE A 40 -5.73 -1.36 -1.11
C PHE A 40 -5.55 -2.82 -0.73
N ILE A 41 -4.62 -3.09 0.18
CA ILE A 41 -4.28 -4.43 0.67
C ILE A 41 -4.54 -4.43 2.17
N SER A 42 -5.27 -5.43 2.64
CA SER A 42 -5.55 -5.63 4.07
C SER A 42 -5.27 -7.06 4.46
N TRP A 43 -4.60 -7.26 5.58
CA TRP A 43 -4.26 -8.57 6.09
C TRP A 43 -4.42 -8.61 7.62
N LYS A 44 -4.89 -9.76 8.14
CA LYS A 44 -4.95 -10.00 9.58
C LYS A 44 -3.65 -10.65 10.05
N ILE A 45 -2.95 -9.98 10.96
CA ILE A 45 -1.70 -10.47 11.54
C ILE A 45 -1.98 -11.76 12.30
N LYS A 46 -1.21 -12.80 12.01
CA LYS A 46 -1.34 -14.08 12.71
C LYS A 46 -0.70 -13.98 14.10
N PRO A 47 -1.16 -14.77 15.08
CA PRO A 47 -0.55 -14.79 16.42
C PRO A 47 0.96 -15.08 16.40
N THR A 48 1.44 -15.87 15.42
CA THR A 48 2.86 -16.16 15.20
C THR A 48 3.68 -14.95 14.74
N GLU A 49 3.03 -13.98 14.08
CA GLU A 49 3.65 -12.76 13.54
C GLU A 49 3.62 -11.61 14.57
N SER A 50 2.67 -11.65 15.52
CA SER A 50 2.52 -10.62 16.57
C SER A 50 3.68 -10.54 17.58
N ARG A 51 4.57 -11.53 17.60
CA ARG A 51 5.65 -11.66 18.60
C ARG A 51 6.90 -10.82 18.30
N TYR A 52 6.95 -10.16 17.14
CA TYR A 52 8.09 -9.35 16.72
C TYR A 52 7.80 -7.86 17.02
N GLY A 53 7.83 -7.48 18.29
CA GLY A 53 7.53 -6.10 18.71
C GLY A 53 7.64 -5.81 20.21
N GLU A 54 8.03 -6.80 21.02
CA GLU A 54 8.38 -6.62 22.44
C GLU A 54 9.89 -6.42 22.63
#